data_AF-A0AAW3TTD5-F1
#
_entry.id   AF-A0AAW3TTD5-F1
#
_cell.length_a   1.000
_cell.length_b   1.000
_cell.length_c   1.000
_cell.angle_alpha   90.00
_cell.angle_beta   90.00
_cell.angle_gamma   90.00
#
_symmetry.space_group_name_H-M   'P 1'
#
loop_
_entity.id
_entity.type
_entity.pdbx_description
1 polymer ?
#
loop_
_entity_poly.entity_id
_entity_poly.type
_entity_poly.pdbx_seq_one_letter_code
_entity_poly.pdbx_strand_id
1 'polypeptide(L)'
;MTDKTTLQRLDALVGWTGIPALSQHPPRRRPLRWPATIALVLAFAGIALSLTRGMQTPLALAGYGIEMLGFMVGMIVKIVGPLKPYGGVEKADEWDRAVRARAYLSTFAVFAITTMLALFALMAGLALDWPKPALMQGAAQTLFLLFTILNATPAAQASWAVRWQQDDDQAG
;
A
#
# COMPACT_ATOMS: atom_id res chain seq x y z
N MET A 1 8.82 27.90 47.09
CA MET A 1 8.06 26.64 46.92
C MET A 1 6.96 26.93 45.93
N THR A 2 7.09 26.46 44.70
CA THR A 2 6.17 26.77 43.59
C THR A 2 4.86 26.00 43.76
N ASP A 3 3.76 26.70 43.92
CA ASP A 3 2.41 26.14 44.03
C ASP A 3 2.03 25.45 42.70
N LYS A 4 2.30 24.15 42.65
CA LYS A 4 1.84 23.30 41.56
C LYS A 4 0.33 23.17 41.65
N THR A 5 -0.37 23.60 40.59
CA THR A 5 -1.81 23.44 40.43
C THR A 5 -2.19 21.95 40.51
N THR A 6 -3.42 21.65 40.94
CA THR A 6 -3.91 20.27 41.13
C THR A 6 -3.72 19.39 39.89
N LEU A 7 -3.84 19.97 38.70
CA LEU A 7 -3.54 19.33 37.41
C LEU A 7 -2.08 18.89 37.28
N GLN A 8 -1.12 19.74 37.68
CA GLN A 8 0.31 19.38 37.64
C GLN A 8 0.68 18.27 38.63
N ARG A 9 -0.07 18.12 39.73
CA ARG A 9 0.12 17.01 40.68
C ARG A 9 -0.46 15.70 40.14
N LEU A 10 -1.58 15.78 39.42
CA LEU A 10 -2.17 14.64 38.72
C LEU A 10 -1.25 14.15 37.58
N ASP A 11 -0.70 15.06 36.78
CA ASP A 11 0.28 14.72 35.74
C ASP A 11 1.55 14.08 36.34
N ALA A 12 2.02 14.57 37.50
CA ALA A 12 3.17 13.98 38.18
C ALA A 12 2.89 12.57 38.74
N LEU A 13 1.67 12.33 39.24
CA LEU A 13 1.24 11.01 39.70
C LEU A 13 1.09 10.01 38.54
N VAL A 14 0.57 10.48 37.40
CA VAL A 14 0.47 9.67 36.17
C VAL A 14 1.86 9.38 35.61
N GLY A 15 2.79 10.34 35.65
CA GLY A 15 4.19 10.14 35.26
C GLY A 15 4.90 9.03 36.03
N TRP A 16 4.58 8.86 37.33
CA TRP A 16 5.19 7.82 38.17
C TRP A 16 4.73 6.40 37.84
N THR A 17 3.56 6.25 37.22
CA THR A 17 3.02 4.93 36.82
C THR A 17 3.70 4.37 35.56
N GLY A 18 4.48 5.16 34.84
CA GLY A 18 5.12 4.75 33.57
C GLY A 18 4.14 4.49 32.41
N ILE A 19 2.83 4.52 32.67
CA ILE A 19 1.75 4.41 31.68
C ILE A 19 1.89 5.43 30.55
N PRO A 20 2.21 6.72 30.79
CA PRO A 20 2.39 7.67 29.69
C PRO A 20 3.60 7.34 28.81
N ALA A 21 4.65 6.66 29.31
CA ALA A 21 5.80 6.28 28.49
C ALA A 21 5.46 5.14 27.50
N LEU A 22 4.46 4.31 27.83
CA LEU A 22 3.97 3.24 26.95
C LEU A 22 3.02 3.76 25.85
N SER A 23 2.32 4.88 26.09
CA SER A 23 1.45 5.52 25.10
C SER A 23 2.17 6.58 24.26
N GLN A 24 3.33 7.06 24.70
CA GLN A 24 4.11 8.12 24.04
C GLN A 24 5.17 7.61 23.07
N HIS A 25 5.21 6.32 22.71
CA HIS A 25 6.08 5.92 21.61
C HIS A 25 5.60 6.64 20.34
N PRO A 26 6.40 7.54 19.76
CA PRO A 26 6.00 8.23 18.55
C PRO A 26 5.76 7.16 17.49
N PRO A 27 4.55 7.08 16.92
CA PRO A 27 4.24 6.06 15.92
C PRO A 27 5.28 6.16 14.81
N ARG A 28 5.97 5.05 14.51
CA ARG A 28 7.00 4.99 13.45
C ARG A 28 6.34 5.18 12.08
N ARG A 29 6.15 6.44 11.71
CA ARG A 29 5.47 6.89 10.50
C ARG A 29 6.48 7.11 9.38
N ARG A 30 6.84 6.04 8.66
CA ARG A 30 7.79 6.15 7.54
C ARG A 30 7.03 6.33 6.22
N PRO A 31 7.16 7.47 5.52
CA PRO A 31 6.53 7.66 4.22
C PRO A 31 7.24 6.80 3.16
N LEU A 32 6.61 5.70 2.73
CA LEU A 32 7.09 4.90 1.59
C LEU A 32 6.46 5.38 0.27
N ARG A 33 6.67 6.66 -0.06
CA ARG A 33 6.15 7.30 -1.28
C ARG A 33 6.63 6.60 -2.55
N TRP A 34 7.95 6.50 -2.70
CA TRP A 34 8.59 5.99 -3.91
C TRP A 34 8.49 4.47 -4.09
N PRO A 35 8.71 3.64 -3.06
CA PRO A 35 8.66 2.18 -3.23
C PRO A 35 7.26 1.70 -3.61
N ALA A 36 6.22 2.30 -3.03
CA ALA A 36 4.83 1.97 -3.35
C ALA A 36 4.44 2.41 -4.78
N THR A 37 4.87 3.59 -5.22
CA THR A 37 4.61 4.04 -6.61
C THR A 37 5.40 3.22 -7.61
N ILE A 38 6.66 2.87 -7.32
CA ILE A 38 7.48 2.03 -8.20
C ILE A 38 6.86 0.64 -8.34
N ALA A 39 6.39 0.03 -7.24
CA ALA A 39 5.69 -1.25 -7.29
C ALA A 39 4.46 -1.22 -8.21
N LEU A 40 3.63 -0.17 -8.11
CA LEU A 40 2.46 0.01 -8.96
C LEU A 40 2.85 0.23 -10.42
N VAL A 41 3.81 1.11 -10.69
CA VAL A 41 4.29 1.40 -12.05
C VAL A 41 4.84 0.13 -12.70
N LEU A 42 5.63 -0.66 -11.98
CA LEU A 42 6.15 -1.94 -12.47
C LEU A 42 5.03 -2.94 -12.76
N ALA A 43 4.04 -3.08 -11.87
CA ALA A 43 2.93 -4.00 -12.07
C ALA A 43 2.07 -3.62 -13.29
N PHE A 44 1.73 -2.33 -13.44
CA PHE A 44 0.98 -1.86 -14.61
C PHE A 44 1.80 -1.94 -15.91
N ALA A 45 3.09 -1.58 -15.87
CA ALA A 45 3.97 -1.68 -17.03
C ALA A 45 4.18 -3.14 -17.46
N GLY A 46 4.32 -4.06 -16.50
CA GLY A 46 4.51 -5.49 -16.77
C GLY A 46 3.31 -6.11 -17.49
N ILE A 47 2.09 -5.81 -17.04
CA ILE A 47 0.86 -6.25 -17.73
C ILE A 47 0.70 -5.57 -19.09
N ALA A 48 0.93 -4.26 -19.19
CA ALA A 48 0.81 -3.54 -20.46
C ALA A 48 1.77 -4.10 -21.51
N LEU A 49 3.03 -4.37 -21.13
CA LEU A 49 4.02 -5.01 -21.99
C LEU A 49 3.59 -6.42 -22.39
N SER A 50 3.05 -7.20 -21.46
CA SER A 50 2.57 -8.57 -21.72
C SER A 50 1.41 -8.60 -22.72
N LEU A 51 0.58 -7.56 -22.77
CA LEU A 51 -0.56 -7.44 -23.68
C LEU A 51 -0.19 -6.93 -25.09
N THR A 52 0.93 -6.22 -25.26
CA THR A 52 1.25 -5.53 -26.53
C THR A 52 1.59 -6.42 -27.72
N ARG A 53 2.10 -7.65 -27.54
CA ARG A 53 2.52 -8.51 -28.66
C ARG A 53 2.17 -10.00 -28.55
N GLY A 54 1.12 -10.33 -27.80
CA GLY A 54 0.69 -11.73 -27.61
C GLY A 54 1.59 -12.47 -26.62
N MET A 55 0.95 -13.22 -25.72
CA MET A 55 1.54 -13.73 -24.47
C MET A 55 2.60 -14.84 -24.62
N GLN A 56 3.07 -15.12 -25.84
CA GLN A 56 4.06 -16.17 -26.13
C GLN A 56 5.41 -15.62 -26.62
N THR A 57 5.57 -14.31 -26.69
CA THR A 57 6.83 -13.68 -27.09
C THR A 57 7.79 -13.55 -25.89
N PRO A 58 9.12 -13.55 -26.09
CA PRO A 58 10.09 -13.33 -25.01
C PRO A 58 9.87 -11.99 -24.28
N LEU A 59 9.24 -11.02 -24.93
CA LEU A 59 8.81 -9.76 -24.32
C LEU A 59 7.67 -9.94 -23.31
N ALA A 60 6.77 -10.91 -23.53
CA ALA A 60 5.71 -11.22 -22.56
C ALA A 60 6.27 -11.86 -21.28
N LEU A 61 7.31 -12.68 -21.42
CA LEU A 61 8.09 -13.19 -20.27
C LEU A 61 8.80 -12.06 -19.51
N ALA A 62 9.38 -11.10 -20.23
CA ALA A 62 9.98 -9.91 -19.61
C ALA A 62 8.91 -9.06 -18.90
N GLY A 63 7.73 -8.87 -19.51
CA GLY A 63 6.59 -8.18 -18.90
C GLY A 63 6.11 -8.86 -17.62
N TYR A 64 5.96 -10.18 -17.65
CA TYR A 64 5.65 -10.98 -16.46
C TYR A 64 6.72 -10.85 -15.36
N GLY A 65 8.01 -10.87 -15.72
CA GLY A 65 9.09 -10.66 -14.77
C GLY A 65 9.04 -9.28 -14.10
N ILE A 66 8.78 -8.23 -14.88
CA ILE A 66 8.61 -6.86 -14.38
C ILE A 66 7.41 -6.77 -13.43
N GLU A 67 6.31 -7.42 -13.78
CA GLU A 67 5.12 -7.50 -12.94
C GLU A 67 5.40 -8.21 -11.62
N MET A 68 6.11 -9.35 -11.65
CA MET A 68 6.51 -10.10 -10.46
C MET A 68 7.39 -9.27 -9.52
N LEU A 69 8.31 -8.45 -10.07
CA LEU A 69 9.09 -7.52 -9.26
C LEU A 69 8.18 -6.47 -8.60
N GLY A 70 7.22 -5.91 -9.33
CA GLY A 70 6.22 -5.00 -8.77
C GLY A 70 5.43 -5.63 -7.62
N PHE A 71 4.99 -6.88 -7.80
CA PHE A 71 4.30 -7.66 -6.78
C PHE A 71 5.15 -7.89 -5.52
N MET A 72 6.41 -8.30 -5.68
CA MET A 72 7.33 -8.51 -4.55
C MET A 72 7.56 -7.22 -3.76
N VAL A 73 7.80 -6.10 -4.44
CA VAL A 73 7.95 -4.80 -3.79
C VAL A 73 6.65 -4.41 -3.08
N GLY A 74 5.48 -4.65 -3.70
CA GLY A 74 4.17 -4.41 -3.09
C GLY A 74 3.95 -5.18 -1.78
N MET A 75 4.39 -6.44 -1.71
CA MET A 75 4.34 -7.24 -0.49
C MET A 75 5.20 -6.64 0.64
N ILE A 76 6.42 -6.17 0.31
CA ILE A 76 7.31 -5.54 1.29
C ILE A 76 6.71 -4.21 1.79
N VAL A 77 6.13 -3.42 0.89
CA VAL A 77 5.49 -2.15 1.21
C VAL A 77 4.32 -2.32 2.19
N LYS A 78 3.58 -3.43 2.15
CA LYS A 78 2.54 -3.70 3.15
C LYS A 78 3.09 -3.95 4.55
N ILE A 79 4.28 -4.54 4.65
CA ILE A 79 4.92 -4.87 5.94
C ILE A 79 5.56 -3.62 6.55
N VAL A 80 6.29 -2.85 5.73
CA VAL A 80 7.08 -1.68 6.16
C VAL A 80 6.29 -0.37 6.05
N GLY A 81 5.10 -0.44 5.45
CA GLY A 81 4.27 0.69 5.04
C GLY A 81 3.91 1.67 6.16
N PRO A 82 3.52 2.90 5.79
CA PRO A 82 3.09 3.92 6.74
C PRO A 82 1.80 3.53 7.47
N LEU A 83 1.02 2.62 6.88
CA LEU A 83 -0.21 2.10 7.45
C LEU A 83 0.12 0.84 8.24
N LYS A 84 -0.12 0.92 9.55
CA LYS A 84 0.08 -0.19 10.46
C LYS A 84 -0.65 -1.47 10.01
N PRO A 85 0.00 -2.65 10.03
CA PRO A 85 -0.62 -3.90 9.62
C PRO A 85 -1.92 -4.18 10.38
N TYR A 86 -2.88 -4.85 9.73
CA TYR A 86 -4.06 -5.39 10.41
C TYR A 86 -3.61 -6.38 11.49
N GLY A 87 -4.03 -6.17 12.74
CA GLY A 87 -3.72 -7.07 13.86
C GLY A 87 -2.43 -6.76 14.65
N GLY A 88 -1.80 -5.60 14.42
CA GLY A 88 -0.69 -5.16 15.27
C GLY A 88 -1.12 -4.91 16.73
N VAL A 89 -0.21 -5.20 17.68
CA VAL A 89 -0.44 -5.08 19.14
C VAL A 89 -0.77 -3.65 19.59
N GLU A 90 -0.25 -2.67 18.86
CA GLU A 90 -0.36 -1.27 19.21
C GLU A 90 -1.70 -0.74 18.62
N LYS A 91 -2.56 -0.11 19.45
CA LYS A 91 -3.89 0.35 19.01
C LYS A 91 -3.74 1.41 17.91
N ALA A 92 -4.56 1.33 16.86
CA ALA A 92 -4.62 2.37 15.84
C ALA A 92 -5.40 3.57 16.39
N ASP A 93 -4.78 4.76 16.38
CA ASP A 93 -5.45 6.00 16.76
C ASP A 93 -6.64 6.29 15.83
N GLU A 94 -7.54 7.18 16.25
CA GLU A 94 -8.69 7.58 15.43
C GLU A 94 -8.26 8.21 14.09
N TRP A 95 -7.17 8.96 14.11
CA TRP A 95 -6.55 9.50 12.90
C TRP A 95 -6.06 8.40 11.94
N ASP A 96 -5.39 7.35 12.45
CA ASP A 96 -4.93 6.22 11.64
C ASP A 96 -6.12 5.46 11.03
N ARG A 97 -7.22 5.33 11.76
CA ARG A 97 -8.47 4.74 11.25
C ARG A 97 -9.06 5.57 10.11
N ALA A 98 -9.09 6.89 10.23
CA ALA A 98 -9.61 7.78 9.20
C ALA A 98 -8.75 7.78 7.92
N VAL A 99 -7.42 7.90 8.06
CA VAL A 99 -6.48 7.83 6.93
C VAL A 99 -6.57 6.48 6.23
N ARG A 100 -6.65 5.39 7.01
CA ARG A 100 -6.83 4.03 6.49
C ARG A 100 -8.13 3.89 5.72
N ALA A 101 -9.26 4.34 6.26
CA ALA A 101 -10.55 4.25 5.59
C ALA A 101 -10.53 4.97 4.23
N ARG A 102 -9.94 6.17 4.17
CA ARG A 102 -9.78 6.92 2.91
C ARG A 102 -8.84 6.21 1.92
N ALA A 103 -7.73 5.65 2.40
CA ALA A 103 -6.79 4.90 1.59
C ALA A 103 -7.44 3.64 0.98
N TYR A 104 -8.22 2.89 1.76
CA TYR A 104 -8.93 1.71 1.27
C TYR A 104 -10.08 2.04 0.32
N LEU A 105 -10.80 3.15 0.52
CA LEU A 105 -11.81 3.62 -0.43
C LEU A 105 -11.19 3.90 -1.81
N SER A 106 -10.06 4.60 -1.84
CA SER A 106 -9.33 4.85 -3.10
C SER A 106 -8.79 3.56 -3.73
N THR A 107 -8.28 2.65 -2.90
CA THR A 107 -7.78 1.35 -3.34
C THR A 107 -8.90 0.51 -3.94
N PHE A 108 -10.09 0.53 -3.33
CA PHE A 108 -11.27 -0.14 -3.85
C PHE A 108 -11.67 0.40 -5.22
N ALA A 109 -11.67 1.73 -5.41
CA ALA A 109 -11.97 2.32 -6.72
C ALA A 109 -10.96 1.88 -7.80
N VAL A 110 -9.66 1.96 -7.51
CA VAL A 110 -8.61 1.49 -8.44
C VAL A 110 -8.75 0.01 -8.73
N PHE A 111 -8.98 -0.80 -7.70
CA PHE A 111 -9.20 -2.25 -7.82
C PHE A 111 -10.41 -2.56 -8.70
N ALA A 112 -11.55 -1.91 -8.46
CA ALA A 112 -12.79 -2.14 -9.20
C ALA A 112 -12.65 -1.74 -10.68
N ILE A 113 -12.08 -0.56 -10.97
CA ILE A 113 -11.83 -0.10 -12.34
C ILE A 113 -10.89 -1.07 -13.05
N THR A 114 -9.78 -1.45 -12.41
CA THR A 114 -8.81 -2.38 -12.98
C THR A 114 -9.44 -3.74 -13.26
N THR A 115 -10.24 -4.25 -12.32
CA THR A 115 -10.96 -5.53 -12.49
C THR A 115 -11.93 -5.45 -13.67
N MET A 116 -12.68 -4.37 -13.80
CA MET A 116 -13.61 -4.17 -14.92
C MET A 116 -12.88 -4.15 -16.26
N LEU A 117 -11.77 -3.41 -16.35
CA LEU A 117 -10.94 -3.35 -17.56
C LEU A 117 -10.33 -4.72 -17.89
N ALA A 118 -9.83 -5.45 -16.89
CA ALA A 118 -9.25 -6.78 -17.11
C ALA A 118 -10.30 -7.80 -17.56
N LEU A 119 -11.50 -7.79 -16.97
CA LEU A 119 -12.61 -8.63 -17.41
C LEU A 119 -13.01 -8.29 -18.86
N PHE A 120 -13.11 -7.01 -19.19
CA PHE A 120 -13.38 -6.58 -20.56
C PHE A 120 -12.31 -7.06 -21.54
N ALA A 121 -11.03 -6.94 -21.19
CA ALA A 121 -9.92 -7.40 -22.01
C ALA A 121 -9.93 -8.94 -22.20
N LEU A 122 -10.25 -9.71 -21.15
CA LEU A 122 -10.37 -11.16 -21.23
C LEU A 122 -11.56 -11.59 -22.11
N MET A 123 -12.71 -10.92 -21.99
CA MET A 123 -13.87 -11.15 -22.85
C MET A 123 -13.61 -10.77 -24.30
N ALA A 124 -12.92 -9.65 -24.55
CA ALA A 124 -12.48 -9.26 -25.88
C ALA A 124 -11.50 -10.30 -26.46
N GLY A 125 -10.54 -10.79 -25.67
CA GLY A 125 -9.64 -11.85 -26.09
C GLY A 125 -10.38 -13.15 -26.46
N LEU A 126 -11.41 -13.51 -25.70
CA LEU A 126 -12.27 -14.66 -26.02
C LEU A 126 -13.05 -14.43 -27.33
N ALA A 127 -13.61 -13.23 -27.53
CA ALA A 127 -14.34 -12.87 -28.75
C ALA A 127 -13.45 -12.80 -30.00
N LEU A 128 -12.15 -12.60 -29.81
CA LEU A 128 -11.12 -12.57 -30.87
C LEU A 128 -10.39 -13.91 -31.03
N ASP A 129 -10.94 -15.00 -30.48
CA ASP A 129 -10.40 -16.37 -30.54
C ASP A 129 -8.93 -16.48 -30.10
N TRP A 130 -8.54 -15.73 -29.07
CA TRP A 130 -7.20 -15.84 -28.50
C TRP A 130 -6.95 -17.25 -27.96
N PRO A 131 -5.71 -17.76 -28.07
CA PRO A 131 -5.38 -19.09 -27.59
C PRO A 131 -5.64 -19.18 -26.08
N LYS A 132 -6.34 -20.24 -25.66
CA LYS A 132 -6.63 -20.56 -24.24
C LYS A 132 -5.44 -20.36 -23.29
N PRO A 133 -4.19 -20.80 -23.60
CA PRO A 133 -3.06 -20.55 -22.70
C PRO A 133 -2.77 -19.06 -22.49
N ALA A 134 -2.97 -18.21 -23.49
CA ALA A 134 -2.84 -16.76 -23.32
C ALA A 134 -3.93 -16.22 -22.39
N LEU A 135 -5.20 -16.62 -22.57
CA LEU A 135 -6.27 -16.19 -21.67
C LEU A 135 -6.03 -16.61 -20.21
N MET A 136 -5.52 -17.84 -19.99
CA MET A 136 -5.17 -18.32 -18.65
C MET A 136 -4.01 -17.54 -18.03
N GLN A 137 -2.98 -17.23 -18.82
CA GLN A 137 -1.85 -16.41 -18.38
C GLN A 137 -2.29 -14.98 -18.04
N GLY A 138 -3.10 -14.36 -18.90
CA GLY A 138 -3.64 -13.01 -18.66
C GLY A 138 -4.52 -12.95 -17.41
N ALA A 139 -5.31 -14.01 -17.14
CA ALA A 139 -6.08 -14.12 -15.90
C ALA A 139 -5.17 -14.23 -14.67
N ALA A 140 -4.09 -15.03 -14.75
CA ALA A 140 -3.12 -15.16 -13.66
C ALA A 140 -2.38 -13.84 -13.39
N GLN A 141 -1.91 -13.15 -14.43
CA GLN A 141 -1.31 -11.82 -14.31
C GLN A 141 -2.28 -10.82 -13.67
N THR A 142 -3.53 -10.81 -14.15
CA THR A 142 -4.57 -9.95 -13.55
C THR A 142 -4.68 -10.16 -12.03
N LEU A 143 -4.64 -11.41 -11.55
CA LEU A 143 -4.65 -11.68 -10.11
C LEU A 143 -3.45 -11.07 -9.39
N PHE A 144 -2.24 -11.19 -9.93
CA PHE A 144 -1.04 -10.61 -9.33
C PHE A 144 -1.06 -9.09 -9.32
N LEU A 145 -1.54 -8.45 -10.39
CA LEU A 145 -1.78 -7.01 -10.42
C LEU A 145 -2.78 -6.58 -9.34
N LEU A 146 -3.91 -7.28 -9.22
CA LEU A 146 -4.93 -6.99 -8.20
C LEU A 146 -4.39 -7.12 -6.78
N PHE A 147 -3.58 -8.16 -6.51
CA PHE A 147 -2.86 -8.26 -5.24
C PHE A 147 -1.89 -7.11 -5.02
N THR A 148 -1.14 -6.71 -6.05
CA THR A 148 -0.21 -5.58 -5.96
C THR A 148 -0.95 -4.29 -5.64
N ILE A 149 -2.10 -4.06 -6.27
CA ILE A 149 -2.98 -2.93 -5.98
C ILE A 149 -3.43 -2.95 -4.52
N LEU A 150 -3.93 -4.09 -4.01
CA LEU A 150 -4.39 -4.20 -2.62
C LEU A 150 -3.27 -3.94 -1.59
N ASN A 151 -2.03 -4.31 -1.91
CA ASN A 151 -0.90 -4.19 -0.99
C ASN A 151 -0.20 -2.82 -1.07
N ALA A 152 -0.04 -2.26 -2.27
CA ALA A 152 0.75 -1.05 -2.49
C ALA A 152 -0.09 0.24 -2.55
N THR A 153 -1.34 0.19 -3.05
CA THR A 153 -2.17 1.40 -3.23
C THR A 153 -2.52 2.11 -1.92
N PRO A 154 -2.90 1.40 -0.83
CA PRO A 154 -3.17 2.08 0.44
C PRO A 154 -1.93 2.81 0.97
N ALA A 155 -0.76 2.16 0.86
CA ALA A 155 0.51 2.73 1.30
C ALA A 155 0.93 3.93 0.43
N ALA A 156 0.74 3.86 -0.88
CA ALA A 156 0.97 4.98 -1.79
C ALA A 156 0.04 6.15 -1.44
N GLN A 157 -1.27 5.91 -1.36
CA GLN A 157 -2.24 6.96 -1.10
C GLN A 157 -2.01 7.62 0.27
N ALA A 158 -1.78 6.84 1.32
CA ALA A 158 -1.47 7.39 2.64
C ALA A 158 -0.13 8.16 2.63
N SER A 159 0.88 7.66 1.92
CA SER A 159 2.19 8.32 1.85
C SER A 159 2.13 9.68 1.14
N TRP A 160 1.26 9.85 0.15
CA TRP A 160 1.13 11.07 -0.65
C TRP A 160 0.06 12.04 -0.12
N ALA A 161 -1.05 11.53 0.43
CA ALA A 161 -2.15 12.36 0.91
C ALA A 161 -1.89 12.98 2.29
N VAL A 162 -0.99 12.39 3.08
CA VAL A 162 -0.60 12.90 4.39
C VAL A 162 0.66 13.75 4.25
N ARG A 163 0.59 15.00 4.73
CA ARG A 163 1.78 15.78 5.07
C ARG A 163 2.41 15.15 6.31
N TRP A 164 3.41 14.31 6.09
CA TRP A 164 4.27 13.82 7.16
C TRP A 164 5.10 15.01 7.62
N GLN A 165 4.92 15.40 8.88
CA GLN A 165 5.77 16.40 9.51
C GLN A 165 7.19 15.82 9.49
N GLN A 166 8.09 16.46 8.75
CA GLN A 166 9.51 16.18 8.82
C GLN A 166 9.94 16.56 10.25
N ASP A 167 10.31 15.57 11.06
CA ASP A 167 11.15 15.81 12.23
C ASP A 167 12.55 16.20 11.72
N ASP A 168 12.66 17.40 11.13
CA ASP A 168 13.93 18.00 10.71
C ASP A 168 14.55 18.91 11.80
N ASP A 169 14.04 18.88 13.04
CA ASP A 169 14.46 19.82 14.10
C ASP A 169 15.21 19.21 15.31
N GLN A 170 15.65 17.95 15.29
CA GLN A 170 16.47 17.41 16.41
C GLN A 170 17.58 16.43 15.97
N ALA A 171 18.52 16.90 15.15
CA ALA A 171 19.90 16.38 15.12
C ALA A 171 20.83 17.38 14.41
N GLY A 172 20.99 18.57 14.99
CA GLY A 172 21.98 19.58 14.60
C GLY A 172 22.38 20.41 15.81
#